data_AF-A0A2V6JEX2-F1
#
_entry.id   AF-A0A2V6JEX2-F1
#
_cell.length_a   1.000
_cell.length_b   1.000
_cell.length_c   1.000
_cell.angle_alpha   90.00
_cell.angle_beta   90.00
_cell.angle_gamma   90.00
#
_symmetry.space_group_name_H-M   'P 1'
#
loop_
_entity.id
_entity.type
_entity.pdbx_description
1 polymer ?
#
loop_
_entity_poly.entity_id
_entity_poly.type
_entity_poly.pdbx_seq_one_letter_code
_entity_poly.pdbx_strand_id
1 'polypeptide(L)'
;MVHHSSRSLQGTKEAGYKKAADGFELKSIAPREGYDPKATLTAPLLGKLVWGDVDYISDRGKSAPLSDTENTSDVSHFSRILSSEVTKIINVPVMSNSTTNGIAGCLYNVTIPNIDNWRRFAQGTGFGAESIAIIYNNPVISQKVVLNIMDGLLAQYGGGPQSQPNFAVHHATLYASKDPVALDTVALKRLDEWRSKSNFAPIGRVASYVQTATTVGLGTSDMSRIEVRNVGH
;
A
#
# COMPACT_ATOMS: atom_id res chain seq x y z
N MET A 1 22.00 -4.63 0.96
CA MET A 1 21.42 -4.34 -0.36
C MET A 1 20.09 -3.65 -0.13
N VAL A 2 19.94 -2.39 -0.55
CA VAL A 2 18.66 -1.67 -0.47
C VAL A 2 17.83 -2.11 -1.67
N HIS A 3 16.58 -2.52 -1.42
CA HIS A 3 15.65 -2.93 -2.45
C HIS A 3 14.55 -1.89 -2.57
N HIS A 4 14.40 -1.33 -3.76
CA HIS A 4 13.27 -0.47 -4.11
C HIS A 4 12.31 -1.28 -4.98
N SER A 5 11.04 -1.35 -4.58
CA SER A 5 9.97 -2.08 -5.28
C SER A 5 8.99 -1.07 -5.87
N SER A 6 8.86 -1.05 -7.19
CA SER A 6 7.88 -0.25 -7.93
C SER A 6 7.13 -1.15 -8.91
N ARG A 7 5.84 -0.86 -9.14
CA ARG A 7 5.04 -1.54 -10.17
C ARG A 7 5.49 -1.22 -11.61
N SER A 8 6.35 -0.21 -11.77
CA SER A 8 7.00 0.12 -13.05
C SER A 8 8.45 0.52 -12.81
N LEU A 9 9.37 -0.24 -13.42
CA LEU A 9 10.80 0.12 -13.46
C LEU A 9 11.05 1.40 -14.27
N GLN A 10 10.09 1.81 -15.10
CA GLN A 10 10.25 2.95 -16.01
C GLN A 10 10.28 4.28 -15.26
N GLY A 11 9.33 4.50 -14.34
CA GLY A 11 9.33 5.72 -13.51
C GLY A 11 10.57 5.83 -12.62
N THR A 12 11.12 4.69 -12.16
CA THR A 12 12.34 4.70 -11.36
C THR A 12 13.58 5.01 -12.19
N LYS A 13 13.65 4.59 -13.46
CA LYS A 13 14.73 5.00 -14.37
C LYS A 13 14.66 6.49 -14.70
N GLU A 14 13.46 7.01 -14.93
CA GLU A 14 13.22 8.45 -15.16
C GLU A 14 13.61 9.29 -13.93
N ALA A 15 13.43 8.76 -12.72
CA ALA A 15 13.92 9.35 -11.48
C ALA A 15 15.44 9.24 -11.25
N GLY A 16 16.20 8.71 -12.23
CA GLY A 16 17.66 8.70 -12.21
C GLY A 16 18.32 7.50 -11.53
N TYR A 17 17.56 6.52 -11.04
CA TYR A 17 18.13 5.32 -10.42
C TYR A 17 18.80 4.42 -11.48
N LYS A 18 20.08 4.11 -11.27
CA LYS A 18 20.88 3.27 -12.18
C LYS A 18 21.15 1.91 -11.53
N LYS A 19 20.90 0.83 -12.28
CA LYS A 19 20.85 -0.56 -11.79
C LYS A 19 22.19 -1.15 -11.27
N ALA A 20 23.28 -0.38 -11.24
CA ALA A 20 24.62 -0.94 -11.01
C ALA A 20 25.67 -0.03 -10.34
N ALA A 21 25.40 1.25 -10.06
CA ALA A 21 26.45 2.17 -9.61
C ALA A 21 26.51 2.41 -8.08
N ASP A 22 25.42 2.15 -7.35
CA ASP A 22 25.19 2.80 -6.05
C ASP A 22 24.95 1.81 -4.89
N GLY A 23 25.37 0.55 -5.01
CA GLY A 23 25.25 -0.45 -3.92
C GLY A 23 23.81 -0.91 -3.60
N PHE A 24 22.85 -0.59 -4.46
CA PHE A 24 21.45 -1.04 -4.38
C PHE A 24 21.02 -1.77 -5.66
N GLU A 25 19.96 -2.58 -5.55
CA GLU A 25 19.34 -3.25 -6.70
C GLU A 25 17.89 -2.79 -6.83
N LEU A 26 17.54 -2.33 -8.03
CA LEU A 26 16.16 -2.05 -8.38
C LEU A 26 15.46 -3.32 -8.85
N LYS A 27 14.41 -3.72 -8.13
CA LYS A 27 13.62 -4.92 -8.43
C LYS A 27 12.14 -4.59 -8.65
N SER A 28 11.51 -5.38 -9.49
CA SER A 28 10.06 -5.42 -9.68
C SER A 28 9.64 -6.85 -9.92
N ILE A 29 8.39 -7.17 -9.64
CA ILE A 29 7.83 -8.49 -9.89
C ILE A 29 7.09 -8.53 -11.23
N ALA A 30 7.20 -9.64 -11.96
CA ALA A 30 6.38 -9.88 -13.14
C ALA A 30 4.94 -10.27 -12.72
N PRO A 31 3.91 -9.94 -13.51
CA PRO A 31 2.58 -10.50 -13.32
C PRO A 31 2.65 -12.03 -13.28
N ARG A 32 1.87 -12.66 -12.41
CA ARG A 32 1.80 -14.11 -12.16
C ARG A 32 3.09 -14.71 -11.61
N GLU A 33 4.16 -14.70 -12.41
CA GLU A 33 5.46 -15.29 -12.09
C GLU A 33 6.23 -14.54 -11.01
N GLY A 34 5.76 -13.39 -10.55
CA GLY A 34 6.39 -12.61 -9.50
C GLY A 34 5.82 -12.82 -8.09
N TYR A 35 4.68 -13.49 -8.00
CA TYR A 35 4.01 -13.83 -6.74
C TYR A 35 4.35 -15.25 -6.30
N ASP A 36 4.42 -15.45 -4.98
CA ASP A 36 4.76 -16.74 -4.37
C ASP A 36 3.49 -17.59 -4.16
N PRO A 37 3.34 -18.74 -4.86
CA PRO A 37 2.17 -19.60 -4.72
C PRO A 37 1.99 -20.19 -3.31
N LYS A 38 3.03 -20.15 -2.46
CA LYS A 38 2.98 -20.70 -1.09
C LYS A 38 2.75 -19.64 -0.03
N ALA A 39 3.10 -18.39 -0.29
CA ALA A 39 2.88 -17.30 0.65
C ALA A 39 1.53 -16.66 0.37
N THR A 40 0.50 -17.14 1.05
CA THR A 40 -0.89 -16.76 0.79
C THR A 40 -1.53 -15.96 1.92
N LEU A 41 -2.59 -15.25 1.57
CA LEU A 41 -3.53 -14.62 2.48
C LEU A 41 -4.95 -14.97 2.03
N THR A 42 -5.71 -15.61 2.91
CA THR A 42 -7.14 -15.84 2.72
C THR A 42 -7.94 -14.79 3.49
N ALA A 43 -8.99 -14.26 2.87
CA ALA A 43 -9.90 -13.31 3.49
C ALA A 43 -11.33 -13.63 3.08
N PRO A 44 -12.37 -13.41 3.91
CA PRO A 44 -13.78 -13.71 3.60
C PRO A 44 -14.39 -12.73 2.59
N LEU A 45 -13.70 -12.51 1.47
CA LEU A 45 -14.07 -11.62 0.40
C LEU A 45 -13.59 -12.24 -0.91
N LEU A 46 -14.53 -12.60 -1.78
CA LEU A 46 -14.22 -13.11 -3.12
C LEU A 46 -13.77 -11.97 -4.02
N GLY A 47 -12.69 -12.19 -4.75
CA GLY A 47 -12.20 -11.30 -5.81
C GLY A 47 -12.27 -11.98 -7.17
N LYS A 48 -12.57 -11.21 -8.21
CA LYS A 48 -12.46 -11.65 -9.61
C LYS A 48 -10.99 -11.66 -10.01
N LEU A 49 -10.47 -12.84 -10.32
CA LEU A 49 -9.11 -13.05 -10.80
C LEU A 49 -8.96 -12.46 -12.20
N VAL A 50 -7.79 -11.86 -12.44
CA VAL A 50 -7.45 -11.29 -13.75
C VAL A 50 -6.14 -11.85 -14.26
N TRP A 51 -5.89 -11.67 -15.56
CA TRP A 51 -4.59 -11.97 -16.15
C TRP A 51 -3.46 -11.31 -15.34
N GLY A 52 -2.58 -12.13 -14.79
CA GLY A 52 -1.49 -11.70 -13.90
C GLY A 52 -1.65 -12.10 -12.43
N ASP A 53 -2.81 -12.60 -12.01
CA ASP A 53 -2.96 -13.28 -10.72
C ASP A 53 -2.50 -14.76 -10.86
N VAL A 54 -1.99 -15.36 -9.78
CA VAL A 54 -1.36 -16.70 -9.79
C VAL A 54 -2.35 -17.77 -10.26
N ASP A 55 -3.54 -17.76 -9.67
CA ASP A 55 -4.60 -18.75 -9.88
C ASP A 55 -5.49 -18.46 -11.08
N TYR A 56 -5.20 -17.39 -11.84
CA TYR A 56 -6.00 -17.05 -13.01
C TYR A 56 -5.96 -18.16 -14.06
N ILE A 57 -7.14 -18.65 -14.43
CA ILE A 57 -7.32 -19.66 -15.47
C ILE A 57 -7.66 -18.94 -16.78
N SER A 58 -6.80 -19.08 -17.79
CA SER A 58 -7.06 -18.52 -19.11
C SER A 58 -7.98 -19.43 -19.91
N ASP A 59 -8.87 -18.82 -20.70
CA ASP A 59 -9.84 -19.53 -21.54
C ASP A 59 -9.23 -20.13 -22.83
N ARG A 60 -7.89 -20.24 -22.90
CA ARG A 60 -7.20 -20.72 -24.10
C ARG A 60 -7.43 -22.23 -24.25
N GLY A 61 -8.48 -22.59 -24.99
CA GLY A 61 -8.77 -23.95 -25.44
C GLY A 61 -10.07 -24.56 -24.92
N LYS A 62 -10.90 -23.83 -24.19
CA LYS A 62 -12.26 -24.31 -23.86
C LYS A 62 -13.25 -23.85 -24.94
N SER A 63 -14.15 -24.76 -25.34
CA SER A 63 -15.21 -24.50 -26.33
C SER A 63 -16.40 -23.73 -25.74
N ALA A 64 -16.45 -23.56 -24.43
CA ALA A 64 -17.43 -22.76 -23.71
C ALA A 64 -16.71 -21.72 -22.85
N PRO A 65 -17.20 -20.47 -22.80
CA PRO A 65 -16.62 -19.43 -21.93
C PRO A 65 -16.61 -19.89 -20.47
N LEU A 66 -15.53 -19.63 -19.75
CA LEU A 66 -15.50 -19.78 -18.30
C LEU A 66 -16.64 -18.95 -17.67
N SER A 67 -17.38 -19.57 -16.75
CA SER A 67 -18.37 -18.86 -15.93
C SER A 67 -17.68 -17.77 -15.08
N ASP A 68 -18.40 -16.70 -14.76
CA ASP A 68 -17.87 -15.61 -13.92
C ASP A 68 -17.39 -16.08 -12.55
N THR A 69 -17.89 -17.22 -12.05
CA THR A 69 -17.49 -17.84 -10.78
C THR A 69 -16.20 -18.67 -10.88
N GLU A 70 -15.87 -19.22 -12.06
CA GLU A 70 -14.66 -20.05 -12.25
C GLU A 70 -13.35 -19.27 -12.08
N ASN A 71 -13.36 -17.94 -12.26
CA ASN A 71 -12.22 -17.06 -12.02
C ASN A 71 -12.47 -16.15 -10.81
N THR A 72 -12.94 -16.73 -9.71
CA THR A 72 -13.03 -16.04 -8.41
C THR A 72 -12.22 -16.77 -7.36
N SER A 73 -11.61 -16.02 -6.44
CA SER A 73 -10.86 -16.58 -5.32
C SER A 73 -10.90 -15.63 -4.13
N ASP A 74 -10.88 -16.20 -2.93
CA ASP A 74 -10.73 -15.51 -1.66
C ASP A 74 -9.25 -15.44 -1.21
N VAL A 75 -8.36 -16.04 -1.99
CA VAL A 75 -6.90 -16.10 -1.78
C VAL A 75 -6.18 -14.96 -2.52
N SER A 76 -5.16 -14.44 -1.86
CA SER A 76 -4.10 -13.60 -2.43
C SER A 76 -2.75 -14.25 -2.21
N HIS A 77 -1.79 -13.95 -3.07
CA HIS A 77 -0.39 -14.36 -3.01
C HIS A 77 0.50 -13.15 -2.79
N PHE A 78 1.43 -13.24 -1.85
CA PHE A 78 2.42 -12.19 -1.62
C PHE A 78 3.49 -12.21 -2.72
N SER A 79 4.07 -11.04 -3.01
CA SER A 79 5.22 -10.94 -3.90
C SER A 79 6.40 -11.76 -3.38
N ARG A 80 7.18 -12.38 -4.27
CA ARG A 80 8.41 -13.10 -3.85
C ARG A 80 9.42 -12.20 -3.15
N ILE A 81 9.45 -10.92 -3.54
CA ILE A 81 10.26 -9.89 -2.86
C ILE A 81 9.95 -9.90 -1.37
N LEU A 82 8.67 -9.80 -1.02
CA LEU A 82 8.24 -9.82 0.38
C LEU A 82 8.36 -11.19 1.02
N SER A 83 8.03 -12.28 0.32
CA SER A 83 8.01 -13.60 0.96
C SER A 83 9.41 -14.14 1.26
N SER A 84 10.36 -13.96 0.33
CA SER A 84 11.63 -14.73 0.33
C SER A 84 12.90 -13.92 0.04
N GLU A 85 12.82 -12.78 -0.64
CA GLU A 85 14.04 -12.07 -1.07
C GLU A 85 14.55 -11.04 -0.06
N VAL A 86 13.66 -10.49 0.80
CA VAL A 86 14.04 -9.50 1.81
C VAL A 86 13.76 -9.98 3.24
N THR A 87 14.60 -9.55 4.17
CA THR A 87 14.47 -9.82 5.61
C THR A 87 14.06 -8.57 6.40
N LYS A 88 14.30 -7.38 5.83
CA LYS A 88 14.01 -6.07 6.42
C LYS A 88 13.51 -5.13 5.34
N ILE A 89 12.57 -4.25 5.71
CA ILE A 89 11.91 -3.28 4.84
C ILE A 89 12.04 -1.91 5.47
N ILE A 90 12.62 -0.98 4.72
CA ILE A 90 12.48 0.46 4.94
C ILE A 90 11.39 0.91 3.97
N ASN A 91 10.24 1.28 4.52
CA ASN A 91 9.08 1.67 3.74
C ASN A 91 9.15 3.17 3.44
N VAL A 92 8.97 3.55 2.17
CA VAL A 92 9.00 4.96 1.74
C VAL A 92 7.68 5.30 1.04
N PRO A 93 6.58 5.47 1.77
CA PRO A 93 5.29 5.83 1.18
C PRO A 93 5.24 7.31 0.80
N VAL A 94 4.42 7.66 -0.18
CA VAL A 94 4.08 9.06 -0.49
C VAL A 94 2.85 9.47 0.31
N MET A 95 2.90 10.66 0.92
CA MET A 95 1.77 11.27 1.63
C MET A 95 0.64 11.62 0.64
N SER A 96 -0.21 10.65 0.35
CA SER A 96 -1.25 10.78 -0.66
C SER A 96 -2.56 10.12 -0.24
N ASN A 97 -3.67 10.63 -0.77
CA ASN A 97 -4.98 10.04 -0.59
C ASN A 97 -5.20 8.84 -1.54
N SER A 98 -6.06 7.91 -1.13
CA SER A 98 -6.68 6.92 -2.01
C SER A 98 -8.19 7.15 -1.99
N THR A 99 -8.83 7.22 -3.16
CA THR A 99 -10.30 7.36 -3.24
C THR A 99 -11.05 6.17 -2.65
N THR A 100 -10.43 4.98 -2.65
CA THR A 100 -11.05 3.73 -2.20
C THR A 100 -10.50 3.19 -0.87
N ASN A 101 -9.43 3.78 -0.34
CA ASN A 101 -8.86 3.38 0.95
C ASN A 101 -8.55 4.58 1.87
N GLY A 102 -8.94 5.79 1.49
CA GLY A 102 -8.74 7.01 2.26
C GLY A 102 -7.31 7.54 2.14
N ILE A 103 -6.33 6.88 2.75
CA ILE A 103 -4.90 7.22 2.64
C ILE A 103 -4.12 6.09 1.95
N ALA A 104 -3.16 6.44 1.10
CA ALA A 104 -2.20 5.51 0.48
C ALA A 104 -0.84 5.58 1.20
N GLY A 105 -0.89 5.55 2.54
CA GLY A 105 0.25 5.77 3.43
C GLY A 105 1.07 4.51 3.72
N CYS A 106 1.71 4.49 4.89
CA CYS A 106 2.61 3.42 5.36
C CYS A 106 2.00 2.03 5.26
N LEU A 107 0.81 1.82 5.84
CA LEU A 107 0.16 0.50 5.87
C LEU A 107 -0.26 0.07 4.46
N TYR A 108 -0.84 0.99 3.68
CA TYR A 108 -1.26 0.71 2.31
C TYR A 108 -0.07 0.35 1.40
N ASN A 109 1.03 1.10 1.47
CA ASN A 109 2.14 1.01 0.53
C ASN A 109 2.83 -0.37 0.49
N VAL A 110 2.88 -1.06 1.64
CA VAL A 110 3.48 -2.40 1.72
C VAL A 110 2.47 -3.53 1.56
N THR A 111 1.16 -3.24 1.52
CA THR A 111 0.09 -4.24 1.46
C THR A 111 -0.48 -4.36 0.05
N ILE A 112 -1.46 -3.53 -0.31
CA ILE A 112 -2.23 -3.59 -1.56
C ILE A 112 -1.33 -3.68 -2.81
N PRO A 113 -0.21 -2.95 -2.91
CA PRO A 113 0.69 -3.06 -4.05
C PRO A 113 1.38 -4.41 -4.22
N ASN A 114 1.54 -5.18 -3.15
CA ASN A 114 2.44 -6.34 -3.06
C ASN A 114 1.73 -7.70 -2.94
N ILE A 115 0.41 -7.73 -3.17
CA ILE A 115 -0.36 -8.96 -3.28
C ILE A 115 -1.09 -9.02 -4.61
N ASP A 116 -1.29 -10.22 -5.15
CA ASP A 116 -2.22 -10.43 -6.27
C ASP A 116 -3.68 -10.43 -5.75
N ASN A 117 -4.66 -10.54 -6.65
CA ASN A 117 -6.10 -10.43 -6.33
C ASN A 117 -6.49 -9.21 -5.44
N TRP A 118 -5.66 -8.16 -5.37
CA TRP A 118 -5.81 -7.06 -4.40
C TRP A 118 -7.06 -6.19 -4.59
N ARG A 119 -7.63 -6.17 -5.80
CA ARG A 119 -8.76 -5.29 -6.18
C ARG A 119 -9.98 -5.47 -5.27
N ARG A 120 -10.16 -6.65 -4.67
CA ARG A 120 -11.24 -6.89 -3.71
C ARG A 120 -11.10 -6.04 -2.44
N PHE A 121 -9.88 -5.66 -2.07
CA PHE A 121 -9.61 -4.80 -0.91
C PHE A 121 -9.63 -3.30 -1.22
N ALA A 122 -9.84 -2.91 -2.48
CA ALA A 122 -9.84 -1.52 -2.92
C ALA A 122 -11.25 -1.01 -3.30
N GLN A 123 -12.28 -1.42 -2.54
CA GLN A 123 -13.69 -1.15 -2.83
C GLN A 123 -14.30 0.02 -2.03
N GLY A 124 -13.54 0.75 -1.21
CA GLY A 124 -14.05 1.97 -0.54
C GLY A 124 -14.88 1.74 0.73
N THR A 125 -15.47 0.56 0.93
CA THR A 125 -16.41 0.32 2.04
C THR A 125 -16.39 -1.14 2.51
N GLY A 126 -16.89 -1.37 3.73
CA GLY A 126 -17.02 -2.70 4.33
C GLY A 126 -15.67 -3.35 4.65
N PHE A 127 -15.61 -4.68 4.55
CA PHE A 127 -14.44 -5.48 4.89
C PHE A 127 -13.15 -5.01 4.18
N GLY A 128 -13.25 -4.51 2.94
CA GLY A 128 -12.10 -4.01 2.18
C GLY A 128 -11.39 -2.83 2.84
N ALA A 129 -12.12 -1.97 3.55
CA ALA A 129 -11.55 -0.81 4.24
C ALA A 129 -10.71 -1.21 5.46
N GLU A 130 -11.05 -2.31 6.15
CA GLU A 130 -10.33 -2.82 7.33
C GLU A 130 -9.24 -3.83 6.97
N SER A 131 -9.36 -4.44 5.79
CA SER A 131 -8.46 -5.50 5.29
C SER A 131 -6.99 -5.08 5.27
N ILE A 132 -6.67 -3.81 5.06
CA ILE A 132 -5.28 -3.32 5.03
C ILE A 132 -4.57 -3.61 6.36
N ALA A 133 -5.24 -3.41 7.50
CA ALA A 133 -4.66 -3.73 8.80
C ALA A 133 -4.40 -5.24 8.95
N ILE A 134 -5.34 -6.06 8.48
CA ILE A 134 -5.23 -7.53 8.49
C ILE A 134 -4.08 -8.01 7.61
N ILE A 135 -3.98 -7.48 6.37
CA ILE A 135 -2.89 -7.80 5.44
C ILE A 135 -1.54 -7.40 6.05
N TYR A 136 -1.45 -6.19 6.62
CA TYR A 136 -0.22 -5.69 7.22
C TYR A 136 0.23 -6.56 8.41
N ASN A 137 -0.70 -7.05 9.23
CA ASN A 137 -0.40 -7.91 10.38
C ASN A 137 0.21 -9.26 10.00
N ASN A 138 0.09 -9.70 8.74
CA ASN A 138 0.69 -10.94 8.29
C ASN A 138 2.22 -10.93 8.51
N PRO A 139 2.82 -11.99 9.11
CA PRO A 139 4.26 -12.05 9.39
C PRO A 139 5.18 -11.86 8.18
N VAL A 140 4.69 -12.11 6.96
CA VAL A 140 5.40 -11.82 5.71
C VAL A 140 5.74 -10.32 5.59
N ILE A 141 4.93 -9.45 6.21
CA ILE A 141 5.09 -7.99 6.22
C ILE A 141 5.54 -7.49 7.60
N SER A 142 4.71 -7.69 8.63
CA SER A 142 4.82 -6.98 9.92
C SER A 142 6.19 -7.14 10.60
N GLN A 143 6.82 -8.31 10.49
CA GLN A 143 8.12 -8.58 11.11
C GLN A 143 9.31 -8.02 10.33
N LYS A 144 9.09 -7.60 9.09
CA LYS A 144 10.13 -7.13 8.19
C LYS A 144 10.18 -5.60 8.14
N VAL A 145 9.07 -4.89 8.31
CA VAL A 145 9.06 -3.41 8.33
C VAL A 145 9.74 -2.89 9.60
N VAL A 146 10.86 -2.20 9.43
CA VAL A 146 11.67 -1.69 10.55
C VAL A 146 11.74 -0.18 10.65
N LEU A 147 11.41 0.52 9.57
CA LEU A 147 11.37 1.98 9.50
C LEU A 147 10.42 2.41 8.38
N ASN A 148 9.67 3.48 8.62
CA ASN A 148 8.86 4.15 7.63
C ASN A 148 9.38 5.58 7.48
N ILE A 149 9.58 6.04 6.24
CA ILE A 149 9.97 7.39 5.87
C ILE A 149 8.94 7.91 4.87
N MET A 150 7.92 8.60 5.35
CA MET A 150 6.86 9.13 4.49
C MET A 150 7.33 10.41 3.80
N ASP A 151 7.27 10.40 2.46
CA ASP A 151 7.53 11.55 1.61
C ASP A 151 6.29 12.45 1.55
N GLY A 152 6.37 13.58 2.23
CA GLY A 152 5.40 14.68 2.16
C GLY A 152 6.00 15.94 1.54
N LEU A 153 6.97 15.84 0.64
CA LEU A 153 7.50 17.01 -0.07
C LEU A 153 6.40 17.65 -0.94
N LEU A 154 5.73 16.81 -1.75
CA LEU A 154 4.50 17.12 -2.46
C LEU A 154 3.39 16.17 -2.00
N ALA A 155 2.56 16.63 -1.07
CA ALA A 155 1.49 15.81 -0.50
C ALA A 155 0.20 15.97 -1.32
N GLN A 156 -0.45 14.86 -1.67
CA GLN A 156 -1.68 14.85 -2.48
C GLN A 156 -2.91 14.58 -1.62
N TYR A 157 -3.80 15.55 -1.52
CA TYR A 157 -5.00 15.46 -0.70
C TYR A 157 -6.25 15.00 -1.47
N GLY A 158 -6.21 14.92 -2.81
CA GLY A 158 -7.36 14.55 -3.63
C GLY A 158 -7.03 13.80 -4.92
N GLY A 159 -8.02 13.06 -5.44
CA GLY A 159 -7.97 12.42 -6.76
C GLY A 159 -7.06 11.19 -6.91
N GLY A 160 -6.46 10.70 -5.83
CA GLY A 160 -5.66 9.47 -5.85
C GLY A 160 -6.46 8.19 -6.16
N PRO A 161 -5.77 7.05 -6.41
CA PRO A 161 -4.36 6.82 -6.10
C PRO A 161 -3.37 7.27 -7.18
N GLN A 162 -3.82 7.70 -8.36
CA GLN A 162 -2.94 8.27 -9.38
C GLN A 162 -2.48 9.69 -8.97
N SER A 163 -1.33 10.10 -9.51
CA SER A 163 -0.82 11.47 -9.32
C SER A 163 -1.80 12.48 -9.92
N GLN A 164 -2.18 13.48 -9.13
CA GLN A 164 -3.09 14.57 -9.48
C GLN A 164 -2.48 15.89 -8.97
N PRO A 165 -1.64 16.54 -9.79
CA PRO A 165 -0.93 17.76 -9.39
C PRO A 165 -1.85 18.89 -8.92
N ASN A 166 -3.07 18.98 -9.47
CA ASN A 166 -4.06 19.99 -9.09
C ASN A 166 -4.59 19.83 -7.64
N PHE A 167 -4.38 18.67 -7.04
CA PHE A 167 -4.79 18.35 -5.66
C PHE A 167 -3.58 18.03 -4.78
N ALA A 168 -2.42 18.60 -5.10
CA ALA A 168 -1.20 18.48 -4.34
C ALA A 168 -0.78 19.80 -3.69
N VAL A 169 -0.07 19.72 -2.57
CA VAL A 169 0.47 20.86 -1.82
C VAL A 169 1.95 20.67 -1.54
N HIS A 170 2.71 21.76 -1.60
CA HIS A 170 4.13 21.78 -1.23
C HIS A 170 4.28 21.79 0.30
N HIS A 171 4.19 20.60 0.90
CA HIS A 171 4.26 20.41 2.36
C HIS A 171 5.70 20.31 2.87
N ALA A 172 6.67 20.05 1.97
CA ALA A 172 8.10 20.19 2.23
C ALA A 172 8.61 19.43 3.48
N THR A 173 8.00 18.30 3.82
CA THR A 173 8.28 17.58 5.06
C THR A 173 8.50 16.10 4.78
N LEU A 174 9.52 15.51 5.40
CA LEU A 174 9.67 14.07 5.53
C LEU A 174 9.28 13.66 6.95
N TYR A 175 8.41 12.66 7.07
CA TYR A 175 8.10 12.06 8.37
C TYR A 175 8.81 10.73 8.50
N ALA A 176 9.41 10.45 9.66
CA ALA A 176 10.06 9.17 9.93
C ALA A 176 9.60 8.58 11.26
N SER A 177 9.27 7.28 11.27
CA SER A 177 8.87 6.55 12.47
C SER A 177 9.00 5.04 12.29
N LYS A 178 9.15 4.33 13.40
CA LYS A 178 8.96 2.87 13.43
C LYS A 178 7.48 2.47 13.53
N ASP A 179 6.63 3.37 14.01
CA ASP A 179 5.18 3.16 14.09
C ASP A 179 4.50 3.67 12.80
N PRO A 180 4.04 2.77 11.90
CA PRO A 180 3.36 3.16 10.66
C PRO A 180 1.97 3.72 10.91
N VAL A 181 1.28 3.29 11.98
CA VAL A 181 -0.08 3.74 12.32
C VAL A 181 -0.04 5.19 12.77
N ALA A 182 0.96 5.56 13.58
CA ALA A 182 1.16 6.94 14.01
C ALA A 182 1.42 7.89 12.82
N LEU A 183 2.24 7.47 11.85
CA LEU A 183 2.48 8.25 10.63
C LEU A 183 1.22 8.42 9.78
N ASP A 184 0.51 7.32 9.52
CA ASP A 184 -0.73 7.38 8.74
C ASP A 184 -1.79 8.22 9.44
N THR A 185 -1.84 8.22 10.77
CA THR A 185 -2.76 9.06 11.56
C THR A 185 -2.42 10.54 11.42
N VAL A 186 -1.16 10.93 11.60
CA VAL A 186 -0.70 12.31 11.44
C VAL A 186 -0.95 12.80 10.01
N ALA A 187 -0.63 11.96 9.03
CA ALA A 187 -0.83 12.27 7.63
C ALA A 187 -2.30 12.41 7.27
N LEU A 188 -3.15 11.48 7.71
CA LEU A 188 -4.60 11.51 7.47
C LEU A 188 -5.23 12.79 8.02
N LYS A 189 -4.88 13.18 9.25
CA LYS A 189 -5.35 14.44 9.84
C LYS A 189 -4.99 15.64 8.96
N ARG A 190 -3.74 15.70 8.49
CA ARG A 190 -3.26 16.82 7.65
C ARG A 190 -3.94 16.82 6.29
N LEU A 191 -4.13 15.66 5.66
CA LEU A 191 -4.86 15.53 4.40
C LEU A 191 -6.29 16.03 4.56
N ASP A 192 -6.99 15.66 5.64
CA ASP A 192 -8.35 16.12 5.92
C ASP A 192 -8.43 17.65 6.16
N GLU A 193 -7.42 18.25 6.81
CA GLU A 193 -7.32 19.71 6.94
C GLU A 193 -7.24 20.41 5.57
N TRP A 194 -6.43 19.90 4.65
CA TRP A 194 -6.34 20.46 3.28
C TRP A 194 -7.60 20.20 2.47
N ARG A 195 -8.19 19.01 2.59
CA ARG A 195 -9.47 18.67 1.95
C ARG A 195 -10.57 19.63 2.40
N SER A 196 -10.68 19.89 3.69
CA SER A 196 -11.67 20.82 4.23
C SER A 196 -11.48 22.24 3.67
N LYS A 197 -10.24 22.73 3.56
CA LYS A 197 -9.94 24.04 2.97
C LYS A 197 -10.31 24.13 1.49
N SER A 198 -10.25 23.02 0.78
CA SER A 198 -10.58 22.91 -0.64
C SER A 198 -12.02 22.44 -0.91
N ASN A 199 -12.89 22.39 0.11
CA ASN A 199 -14.28 21.91 0.02
C ASN A 199 -14.44 20.43 -0.40
N PHE A 200 -13.49 19.57 -0.03
CA PHE A 200 -13.60 18.12 -0.18
C PHE A 200 -14.10 17.48 1.11
N ALA A 201 -14.89 16.42 0.98
CA ALA A 201 -15.31 15.60 2.12
C ALA A 201 -14.10 14.90 2.79
N PRO A 202 -14.09 14.73 4.12
CA PRO A 202 -13.01 14.03 4.81
C PRO A 202 -12.92 12.55 4.39
N ILE A 203 -11.73 11.96 4.49
CA ILE A 203 -11.43 10.58 4.09
C ILE A 203 -11.28 9.62 5.27
N GLY A 204 -11.36 10.10 6.51
CA GLY A 204 -11.20 9.27 7.71
C GLY A 204 -12.09 8.02 7.75
N ARG A 205 -13.34 8.10 7.24
CA ARG A 205 -14.24 6.93 7.16
C ARG A 205 -13.71 5.83 6.25
N VAL A 206 -13.07 6.20 5.14
CA VAL A 206 -12.52 5.27 4.15
C VAL A 206 -11.15 4.73 4.62
N ALA A 207 -10.45 5.49 5.46
CA ALA A 207 -9.20 5.10 6.11
C ALA A 207 -9.44 4.37 7.46
N SER A 208 -10.57 3.68 7.65
CA SER A 208 -10.90 3.02 8.93
C SER A 208 -9.90 1.94 9.34
N TYR A 209 -9.10 1.40 8.41
CA TYR A 209 -8.00 0.49 8.76
C TYR A 209 -6.98 1.14 9.70
N VAL A 210 -6.80 2.47 9.70
CA VAL A 210 -5.83 3.13 10.58
C VAL A 210 -6.24 2.91 12.04
N GLN A 211 -7.52 3.09 12.34
CA GLN A 211 -8.06 2.79 13.66
C GLN A 211 -8.06 1.28 13.95
N THR A 212 -8.39 0.46 12.96
CA THR A 212 -8.38 -1.01 13.08
C THR A 212 -6.97 -1.52 13.43
N ALA A 213 -5.93 -0.95 12.82
CA ALA A 213 -4.54 -1.29 13.07
C ALA A 213 -4.15 -1.02 14.53
N THR A 214 -4.64 0.05 15.14
CA THR A 214 -4.50 0.28 16.60
C THR A 214 -5.19 -0.82 17.41
N THR A 215 -6.42 -1.17 17.07
CA THR A 215 -7.19 -2.22 17.77
C THR A 215 -6.48 -3.57 17.75
N VAL A 216 -5.80 -3.92 16.65
CA VAL A 216 -5.03 -5.18 16.54
C VAL A 216 -3.58 -5.05 17.01
N GLY A 217 -3.18 -3.92 17.60
CA GLY A 217 -1.88 -3.74 18.24
C GLY A 217 -0.70 -3.47 17.30
N LEU A 218 -0.95 -2.95 16.09
CA LEU A 218 0.10 -2.65 15.10
C LEU A 218 0.79 -1.28 15.31
N GLY A 219 0.26 -0.45 16.20
CA GLY A 219 0.73 0.91 16.45
C GLY A 219 -0.35 1.73 17.15
N THR A 220 -0.22 3.05 17.14
CA THR A 220 -1.22 3.95 17.75
C THR A 220 -1.77 5.00 16.79
N SER A 221 -3.10 5.13 16.77
CA SER A 221 -3.85 6.21 16.10
C SER A 221 -4.38 7.26 17.08
N ASP A 222 -4.02 7.16 18.36
CA ASP A 222 -4.40 8.14 19.37
C ASP A 222 -3.45 9.34 19.30
N MET A 223 -3.93 10.45 18.74
CA MET A 223 -3.16 11.69 18.60
C MET A 223 -2.60 12.23 19.92
N SER A 224 -3.20 11.91 21.08
CA SER A 224 -2.65 12.32 22.39
C SER A 224 -1.41 11.55 22.79
N ARG A 225 -1.16 10.39 22.16
CA ARG A 225 -0.02 9.50 22.38
C ARG A 225 1.03 9.58 21.27
N ILE A 226 0.80 10.43 20.27
CA ILE A 226 1.73 10.66 19.16
C ILE A 226 2.45 11.99 19.37
N GLU A 227 3.76 11.93 19.54
CA GLU A 227 4.62 13.11 19.62
C GLU A 227 5.33 13.34 18.28
N VAL A 228 5.09 14.49 17.66
CA VAL A 228 5.78 14.92 16.42
C VAL A 228 6.90 15.87 16.80
N ARG A 229 8.15 15.48 16.55
CA ARG A 229 9.35 16.30 16.78
C ARG A 229 9.99 16.71 15.47
N ASN A 230 10.27 18.01 15.33
CA ASN A 230 11.08 18.51 14.22
C ASN A 230 12.56 18.21 14.50
N VAL A 231 13.25 17.68 13.49
CA VAL A 231 14.69 17.41 13.55
C VAL A 231 15.38 18.43 12.66
N GLY A 232 15.89 19.51 13.26
CA GLY A 232 16.50 20.64 12.56
C GLY A 232 16.03 21.97 13.17
N HIS A 233 16.99 22.76 13.63
CA HIS A 233 16.82 24.17 14.01
C HIS A 233 17.41 25.04 12.91
#